data_AF-A0A3D1QE16-F1
#
_entry.id   AF-A0A3D1QE16-F1
#
_cell.length_a   1.000
_cell.length_b   1.000
_cell.length_c   1.000
_cell.angle_alpha   90.00
_cell.angle_beta   90.00
_cell.angle_gamma   90.00
#
_symmetry.space_group_name_H-M   'P 1'
#
loop_
_entity.id
_entity.type
_entity.pdbx_description
1 polymer ?
#
loop_
_entity_poly.entity_id
_entity_poly.type
_entity_poly.pdbx_seq_one_letter_code
_entity_poly.pdbx_strand_id
1 'polypeptide(L)'
;MGLKIKLLSVLLAVCLVGVYAPATAWAGDGDVCEIGGKGYATLDLALAAVQNEQTIKLLQDIDYTDGIEIMNKDITFDVNGYTLDLVNTAGYGLRVDDGIVDLTDTSPGGGEFSVTGSTFGVVALYGTASVTNATATGPGGYGAIALDGGDIEISGNVQGVTVGASAQDAGSSIYIGGGVTAGAGIGAAAADQGTVTVDGG
;
A
#
# COMPACT_ATOMS: atom_id res chain seq x y z
N MET A 1 -5.44 14.55 -63.72
CA MET A 1 -4.81 13.49 -62.91
C MET A 1 -4.55 13.93 -61.45
N GLY A 2 -5.37 14.79 -60.84
CA GLY A 2 -5.07 15.38 -59.51
C GLY A 2 -6.13 15.21 -58.43
N LEU A 3 -7.29 14.60 -58.73
CA LEU A 3 -8.43 14.53 -57.80
C LEU A 3 -8.43 13.27 -56.90
N LYS A 4 -7.60 12.27 -57.21
CA LYS A 4 -7.59 10.97 -56.49
C LYS A 4 -6.61 10.89 -55.31
N ILE A 5 -5.74 11.89 -55.12
CA ILE A 5 -4.70 11.84 -54.08
C ILE A 5 -5.17 12.49 -52.77
N LYS A 6 -6.13 13.43 -52.81
CA LYS A 6 -6.61 14.14 -51.61
C LYS A 6 -7.59 13.34 -50.74
N LEU A 7 -8.22 12.28 -51.25
CA LEU A 7 -9.10 11.43 -50.44
C LEU A 7 -8.34 10.35 -49.64
N LEU A 8 -7.11 9.98 -50.03
CA LEU A 8 -6.32 8.99 -49.29
C LEU A 8 -5.62 9.58 -48.06
N SER A 9 -5.29 10.87 -48.08
CA SER A 9 -4.63 11.55 -46.94
C SER A 9 -5.58 12.05 -45.86
N VAL A 10 -6.88 12.15 -46.14
CA VAL A 10 -7.91 12.48 -45.12
C VAL A 10 -8.41 11.23 -44.41
N LEU A 11 -8.31 10.05 -45.04
CA LEU A 11 -8.71 8.78 -44.42
C LEU A 11 -7.65 8.23 -43.44
N LEU A 12 -6.37 8.60 -43.61
CA LEU A 12 -5.29 8.14 -42.71
C LEU A 12 -5.12 9.01 -41.45
N ALA A 13 -5.64 10.24 -41.43
CA ALA A 13 -5.60 11.12 -40.27
C ALA A 13 -6.77 10.90 -39.28
N VAL A 14 -7.83 10.22 -39.71
CA VAL A 14 -9.04 9.95 -38.90
C VAL A 14 -8.94 8.61 -38.15
N CYS A 15 -8.03 7.71 -38.55
CA CYS A 15 -7.84 6.42 -37.87
C CYS A 15 -6.86 6.45 -36.69
N LEU A 16 -6.28 7.60 -36.34
CA LEU A 16 -5.35 7.73 -35.21
C LEU A 16 -5.81 8.71 -34.12
N VAL A 17 -7.13 8.87 -33.95
CA VAL A 17 -7.71 9.67 -32.85
C VAL A 17 -8.68 8.82 -31.99
N GLY A 18 -8.73 7.51 -32.22
CA GLY A 18 -9.77 6.63 -31.65
C GLY A 18 -9.37 5.76 -30.46
N VAL A 19 -8.14 5.83 -29.94
CA VAL A 19 -7.66 4.85 -28.93
C VAL A 19 -6.98 5.52 -27.74
N TYR A 20 -7.60 6.53 -27.13
CA TYR A 20 -7.27 6.99 -25.77
C TYR A 20 -8.47 7.68 -25.12
N ALA A 21 -9.69 7.19 -25.34
CA ALA A 21 -10.74 7.45 -24.36
C ALA A 21 -10.46 6.49 -23.21
N PRO A 22 -10.14 6.96 -21.98
CA PRO A 22 -10.21 6.05 -20.84
C PRO A 22 -11.63 5.48 -20.88
N ALA A 23 -11.74 4.14 -20.88
CA ALA A 23 -13.01 3.52 -20.62
C ALA A 23 -13.40 4.00 -19.22
N THR A 24 -14.26 5.00 -19.14
CA THR A 24 -14.97 5.32 -17.90
C THR A 24 -15.92 4.15 -17.68
N ALA A 25 -15.35 3.04 -17.21
CA ALA A 25 -16.09 2.13 -16.38
C ALA A 25 -16.52 2.99 -15.17
N TRP A 26 -17.82 2.96 -14.90
CA TRP A 26 -18.34 3.59 -13.72
C TRP A 26 -18.20 2.54 -12.63
N ALA A 27 -17.58 2.89 -11.51
CA ALA A 27 -17.81 2.14 -10.29
C ALA A 27 -19.33 2.04 -10.11
N GLY A 28 -19.83 0.82 -10.01
CA GLY A 28 -21.23 0.53 -9.78
C GLY A 28 -21.63 0.94 -8.37
N ASP A 29 -22.93 1.11 -8.16
CA ASP A 29 -23.49 1.27 -6.82
C ASP A 29 -23.10 0.05 -5.97
N GLY A 30 -22.37 0.27 -4.87
CA GLY A 30 -21.85 -0.78 -3.99
C GLY A 30 -20.39 -1.21 -4.21
N ASP A 31 -19.67 -0.63 -5.17
CA ASP A 31 -18.22 -0.84 -5.28
C ASP A 31 -17.45 -0.10 -4.18
N VAL A 32 -16.40 -0.73 -3.66
CA VAL A 32 -15.61 -0.23 -2.53
C VAL A 32 -14.20 0.20 -2.94
N CYS A 33 -13.72 -0.36 -4.05
CA CYS A 33 -12.44 0.00 -4.66
C CYS A 33 -12.59 0.25 -6.16
N GLU A 34 -11.66 1.00 -6.74
CA GLU A 34 -11.51 1.21 -8.17
C GLU A 34 -10.06 0.95 -8.60
N ILE A 35 -9.88 0.30 -9.75
CA ILE A 35 -8.59 0.20 -10.43
C ILE A 35 -8.77 0.65 -11.87
N GLY A 36 -8.17 1.80 -12.22
CA GLY A 36 -8.20 2.34 -13.59
C GLY A 36 -9.61 2.54 -14.15
N GLY A 37 -10.56 3.05 -13.36
CA GLY A 37 -11.97 3.21 -13.72
C GLY A 37 -12.84 1.99 -13.44
N LYS A 38 -12.28 0.78 -13.29
CA LYS A 38 -13.10 -0.41 -13.00
C LYS A 38 -13.36 -0.53 -11.51
N GLY A 39 -14.62 -0.55 -11.11
CA GLY A 39 -15.03 -0.78 -9.72
C GLY A 39 -15.00 -2.25 -9.28
N TYR A 40 -14.82 -2.45 -7.98
CA TYR A 40 -14.75 -3.75 -7.31
C TYR A 40 -15.55 -3.71 -6.00
N ALA A 41 -16.45 -4.67 -5.82
CA ALA A 41 -17.33 -4.77 -4.67
C ALA A 41 -16.63 -5.16 -3.34
N THR A 42 -15.40 -5.65 -3.40
CA THR A 42 -14.59 -5.97 -2.21
C THR A 42 -13.13 -5.67 -2.45
N LEU A 43 -12.39 -5.45 -1.35
CA LEU A 43 -10.93 -5.32 -1.40
C LEU A 43 -10.27 -6.62 -1.91
N ASP A 44 -10.80 -7.81 -1.55
CA ASP A 44 -10.28 -9.08 -2.08
C ASP A 44 -10.31 -9.15 -3.60
N LEU A 45 -11.41 -8.69 -4.21
CA LEU A 45 -11.55 -8.68 -5.66
C LEU A 45 -10.57 -7.69 -6.30
N ALA A 46 -10.33 -6.54 -5.66
CA ALA A 46 -9.34 -5.57 -6.11
C ALA A 46 -7.91 -6.12 -5.99
N LEU A 47 -7.54 -6.71 -4.84
CA LEU A 47 -6.24 -7.36 -4.60
C LEU A 47 -5.96 -8.51 -5.57
N ALA A 48 -6.98 -9.30 -5.89
CA ALA A 48 -6.86 -10.37 -6.88
C ALA A 48 -6.67 -9.84 -8.30
N ALA A 49 -7.23 -8.67 -8.62
CA ALA A 49 -7.22 -8.09 -9.95
C ALA A 49 -6.04 -7.15 -10.21
N VAL A 50 -5.50 -6.49 -9.18
CA VAL A 50 -4.44 -5.49 -9.31
C VAL A 50 -3.18 -6.09 -9.94
N GLN A 51 -2.70 -5.42 -10.98
CA GLN A 51 -1.47 -5.75 -11.69
C GLN A 51 -0.31 -4.88 -11.18
N ASN A 52 0.90 -5.20 -11.63
CA ASN A 52 2.08 -4.38 -11.33
C ASN A 52 1.86 -2.92 -11.73
N GLU A 53 2.36 -2.00 -10.91
CA GLU A 53 2.28 -0.54 -11.06
C GLU A 53 0.85 0.02 -11.09
N GLN A 54 -0.15 -0.72 -10.60
CA GLN A 54 -1.52 -0.24 -10.54
C GLN A 54 -1.90 0.30 -9.15
N THR A 55 -2.86 1.23 -9.16
CA THR A 55 -3.43 1.83 -7.96
C THR A 55 -4.78 1.19 -7.63
N ILE A 56 -4.95 0.78 -6.37
CA ILE A 56 -6.24 0.49 -5.76
C ILE A 56 -6.71 1.78 -5.08
N LYS A 57 -7.72 2.42 -5.64
CA LYS A 57 -8.35 3.62 -5.08
C LYS A 57 -9.55 3.24 -4.23
N LEU A 58 -9.62 3.77 -3.01
CA LEU A 58 -10.78 3.57 -2.14
C LEU A 58 -11.95 4.48 -2.53
N LEU A 59 -13.16 3.92 -2.46
CA LEU A 59 -14.43 4.61 -2.72
C LEU A 59 -15.28 4.78 -1.45
N GLN A 60 -14.88 4.14 -0.36
CA GLN A 60 -15.46 4.26 0.98
C GLN A 60 -14.47 3.71 2.02
N ASP A 61 -14.79 3.88 3.31
CA ASP A 61 -14.06 3.24 4.40
C ASP A 61 -14.17 1.71 4.33
N ILE A 62 -13.09 1.01 4.68
CA ILE A 62 -12.98 -0.45 4.63
C ILE A 62 -12.40 -0.95 5.95
N ASP A 63 -13.20 -1.76 6.66
CA ASP A 63 -12.73 -2.63 7.72
C ASP A 63 -12.38 -4.00 7.12
N TYR A 64 -11.10 -4.39 7.15
CA TYR A 64 -10.60 -5.61 6.54
C TYR A 64 -9.99 -6.55 7.59
N THR A 65 -10.49 -7.78 7.69
CA THR A 65 -10.16 -8.68 8.81
C THR A 65 -9.09 -9.73 8.49
N ASP A 66 -8.53 -9.68 7.29
CA ASP A 66 -7.50 -10.60 6.81
C ASP A 66 -6.16 -9.89 6.60
N GLY A 67 -5.08 -10.67 6.50
CA GLY A 67 -3.75 -10.14 6.18
C GLY A 67 -3.57 -9.91 4.69
N ILE A 68 -2.81 -8.89 4.31
CA ILE A 68 -2.42 -8.64 2.91
C ILE A 68 -0.97 -9.09 2.71
N GLU A 69 -0.73 -9.89 1.68
CA GLU A 69 0.60 -10.26 1.22
C GLU A 69 0.78 -9.82 -0.24
N ILE A 70 1.79 -8.99 -0.49
CA ILE A 70 2.20 -8.54 -1.82
C ILE A 70 3.58 -9.10 -2.10
N MET A 71 3.70 -9.91 -3.16
CA MET A 71 4.94 -10.55 -3.57
C MET A 71 5.26 -10.20 -5.01
N ASN A 72 6.50 -9.78 -5.29
CA ASN A 72 7.00 -9.59 -6.67
C ASN A 72 6.09 -8.66 -7.50
N LYS A 73 5.53 -7.64 -6.82
CA LYS A 73 4.55 -6.74 -7.38
C LYS A 73 4.59 -5.39 -6.68
N ASP A 74 4.50 -4.34 -7.48
CA ASP A 74 4.41 -2.96 -7.05
C ASP A 74 2.96 -2.49 -7.20
N ILE A 75 2.37 -1.96 -6.14
CA ILE A 75 1.02 -1.40 -6.14
C ILE A 75 0.97 -0.13 -5.30
N THR A 76 -0.07 0.67 -5.51
CA THR A 76 -0.36 1.84 -4.67
C THR A 76 -1.76 1.71 -4.08
N PHE A 77 -1.92 2.01 -2.80
CA PHE A 77 -3.22 2.34 -2.23
C PHE A 77 -3.44 3.85 -2.30
N ASP A 78 -4.47 4.29 -3.02
CA ASP A 78 -5.00 5.65 -2.94
C ASP A 78 -6.17 5.65 -1.95
N VAL A 79 -5.90 6.06 -0.71
CA VAL A 79 -6.94 6.09 0.33
C VAL A 79 -8.02 7.13 0.04
N ASN A 80 -7.75 8.14 -0.80
CA ASN A 80 -8.75 9.07 -1.33
C ASN A 80 -9.69 9.64 -0.25
N GLY A 81 -9.14 9.97 0.92
CA GLY A 81 -9.88 10.54 2.05
C GLY A 81 -10.70 9.55 2.87
N TYR A 82 -10.51 8.25 2.65
CA TYR A 82 -11.14 7.16 3.39
C TYR A 82 -10.14 6.44 4.30
N THR A 83 -10.67 5.61 5.19
CA THR A 83 -9.87 4.73 6.05
C THR A 83 -9.84 3.30 5.51
N LEU A 84 -8.64 2.74 5.38
CA LEU A 84 -8.41 1.30 5.32
C LEU A 84 -7.91 0.84 6.69
N ASP A 85 -8.77 0.17 7.46
CA ASP A 85 -8.41 -0.45 8.74
C ASP A 85 -8.25 -1.95 8.55
N LEU A 86 -7.01 -2.42 8.61
CA LEU A 86 -6.67 -3.83 8.46
C LEU A 86 -6.41 -4.44 9.84
N VAL A 87 -7.17 -5.46 10.22
CA VAL A 87 -7.05 -6.15 11.51
C VAL A 87 -6.98 -7.65 11.32
N ASN A 88 -5.77 -8.16 11.09
CA ASN A 88 -5.53 -9.61 11.03
C ASN A 88 -5.18 -10.18 12.41
N THR A 89 -6.10 -10.96 12.98
CA THR A 89 -5.89 -11.60 14.30
C THR A 89 -5.04 -12.87 14.25
N ALA A 90 -4.66 -13.34 13.05
CA ALA A 90 -4.01 -14.64 12.83
C ALA A 90 -2.74 -14.56 11.97
N GLY A 91 -1.92 -13.50 12.10
CA GLY A 91 -0.67 -13.40 11.35
C GLY A 91 -0.10 -11.99 11.30
N TYR A 92 0.53 -11.66 10.17
CA TYR A 92 0.94 -10.29 9.86
C TYR A 92 -0.27 -9.49 9.36
N GLY A 93 -0.27 -8.18 9.59
CA GLY A 93 -1.25 -7.28 8.97
C GLY A 93 -0.94 -7.10 7.48
N LEU A 94 0.22 -6.50 7.20
CA LEU A 94 0.75 -6.31 5.84
C LEU A 94 2.13 -6.97 5.73
N ARG A 95 2.34 -7.74 4.66
CA ARG A 95 3.65 -8.24 4.26
C ARG A 95 3.95 -7.86 2.81
N VAL A 96 5.12 -7.27 2.60
CA VAL A 96 5.66 -6.98 1.27
C VAL A 96 6.97 -7.73 1.09
N ASP A 97 7.06 -8.54 0.03
CA ASP A 97 8.21 -9.39 -0.28
C ASP A 97 8.64 -9.18 -1.73
N ASP A 98 9.83 -8.59 -1.94
CA ASP A 98 10.38 -8.26 -3.26
C ASP A 98 9.40 -7.45 -4.14
N GLY A 99 8.81 -6.39 -3.58
CA GLY A 99 7.83 -5.53 -4.25
C GLY A 99 7.55 -4.25 -3.48
N ILE A 100 6.58 -3.46 -3.94
CA ILE A 100 6.25 -2.16 -3.34
C ILE A 100 4.77 -2.08 -3.00
N VAL A 101 4.45 -1.62 -1.79
CA VAL A 101 3.15 -1.07 -1.43
C VAL A 101 3.36 0.40 -1.09
N ASP A 102 2.98 1.27 -2.03
CA ASP A 102 3.00 2.71 -1.83
C ASP A 102 1.64 3.21 -1.31
N LEU A 103 1.64 4.37 -0.66
CA LEU A 103 0.46 5.00 -0.08
C LEU A 103 0.34 6.44 -0.55
N THR A 104 -0.82 6.78 -1.09
CA THR A 104 -1.17 8.16 -1.44
C THR A 104 -2.56 8.51 -0.95
N ASP A 105 -2.79 9.79 -0.73
CA ASP A 105 -4.12 10.34 -0.49
C ASP A 105 -4.38 11.46 -1.50
N THR A 106 -5.27 11.20 -2.45
CA THR A 106 -5.66 12.19 -3.47
C THR A 106 -6.74 13.16 -3.00
N SER A 107 -7.21 13.03 -1.76
CA SER A 107 -8.22 13.91 -1.19
C SER A 107 -7.62 15.10 -0.42
N PRO A 108 -8.40 16.18 -0.20
CA PRO A 108 -8.03 17.24 0.73
C PRO A 108 -8.38 16.93 2.19
N GLY A 109 -9.10 15.85 2.45
CA GLY A 109 -9.70 15.54 3.76
C GLY A 109 -8.80 14.71 4.68
N GLY A 110 -7.76 14.08 4.14
CA GLY A 110 -6.97 13.09 4.85
C GLY A 110 -7.63 11.73 4.79
N GLY A 111 -6.88 10.71 4.39
CA GLY A 111 -7.20 9.30 4.51
C GLY A 111 -6.12 8.56 5.30
N GLU A 112 -6.42 7.33 5.67
CA GLU A 112 -5.56 6.56 6.57
C GLU A 112 -5.46 5.10 6.13
N PHE A 113 -4.25 4.53 6.20
CA PHE A 113 -4.05 3.08 6.13
C PHE A 113 -3.46 2.59 7.46
N SER A 114 -4.35 2.07 8.32
CA SER A 114 -3.98 1.53 9.62
C SER A 114 -3.86 0.00 9.53
N VAL A 115 -2.73 -0.53 9.97
CA VAL A 115 -2.41 -1.96 9.85
C VAL A 115 -2.19 -2.57 11.22
N THR A 116 -2.98 -3.60 11.52
CA THR A 116 -2.89 -4.40 12.74
C THR A 116 -2.72 -5.87 12.40
N GLY A 117 -1.65 -6.48 12.91
CA GLY A 117 -1.47 -7.93 12.91
C GLY A 117 -1.34 -8.50 14.32
N SER A 118 -1.41 -9.82 14.45
CA SER A 118 -1.13 -10.49 15.73
C SER A 118 0.35 -10.79 15.92
N THR A 119 1.09 -11.11 14.87
CA THR A 119 2.54 -11.38 14.94
C THR A 119 3.36 -10.17 14.50
N PHE A 120 2.95 -9.51 13.43
CA PHE A 120 3.62 -8.33 12.88
C PHE A 120 2.55 -7.35 12.39
N GLY A 121 2.69 -6.05 12.67
CA GLY A 121 1.83 -5.06 12.01
C GLY A 121 2.19 -5.01 10.53
N VAL A 122 3.39 -4.50 10.24
CA VAL A 122 3.96 -4.43 8.88
C VAL A 122 5.28 -5.20 8.81
N VAL A 123 5.47 -5.95 7.73
CA VAL A 123 6.69 -6.66 7.38
C VAL A 123 7.14 -6.26 5.97
N ALA A 124 8.40 -5.88 5.81
CA ALA A 124 9.03 -5.72 4.50
C ALA A 124 10.29 -6.59 4.41
N LEU A 125 10.36 -7.44 3.39
CA LEU A 125 11.53 -8.26 3.06
C LEU A 125 11.94 -7.99 1.61
N TYR A 126 13.12 -7.44 1.37
CA TYR A 126 13.54 -7.00 0.03
C TYR A 126 12.56 -6.02 -0.68
N GLY A 127 11.55 -5.50 0.03
CA GLY A 127 10.44 -4.73 -0.52
C GLY A 127 10.18 -3.46 0.26
N THR A 128 9.20 -2.67 -0.19
CA THR A 128 8.87 -1.37 0.40
C THR A 128 7.41 -1.31 0.84
N ALA A 129 7.14 -0.76 2.03
CA ALA A 129 5.77 -0.58 2.52
C ALA A 129 5.57 0.82 3.12
N SER A 130 4.56 1.54 2.62
CA SER A 130 4.11 2.82 3.17
C SER A 130 2.72 2.66 3.81
N VAL A 131 2.59 3.00 5.09
CA VAL A 131 1.31 2.97 5.82
C VAL A 131 1.17 4.19 6.76
N THR A 132 0.00 4.38 7.36
CA THR A 132 -0.20 5.43 8.37
C THR A 132 0.15 4.94 9.76
N ASN A 133 -0.35 3.78 10.20
CA ASN A 133 0.00 3.21 11.51
C ASN A 133 0.28 1.71 11.39
N ALA A 134 1.13 1.21 12.27
CA ALA A 134 1.44 -0.22 12.36
C ALA A 134 1.36 -0.74 13.80
N THR A 135 0.53 -1.75 14.03
CA THR A 135 0.28 -2.34 15.34
C THR A 135 0.47 -3.86 15.31
N ALA A 136 1.19 -4.41 16.28
CA ALA A 136 1.14 -5.83 16.60
C ALA A 136 0.55 -6.07 17.99
N THR A 137 -0.40 -7.01 18.07
CA THR A 137 -1.21 -7.25 19.27
C THR A 137 -0.90 -8.56 20.00
N GLY A 138 -0.26 -9.52 19.34
CA GLY A 138 0.01 -10.84 19.90
C GLY A 138 1.34 -10.93 20.67
N PRO A 139 1.50 -11.96 21.52
CA PRO A 139 2.74 -12.21 22.23
C PRO A 139 3.93 -12.36 21.27
N GLY A 140 5.05 -11.73 21.58
CA GLY A 140 6.21 -11.70 20.68
C GLY A 140 6.07 -10.69 19.52
N GLY A 141 4.96 -9.95 19.43
CA GLY A 141 4.64 -9.16 18.24
C GLY A 141 5.49 -7.91 18.04
N TYR A 142 5.76 -7.61 16.76
CA TYR A 142 6.52 -6.45 16.30
C TYR A 142 5.60 -5.48 15.56
N GLY A 143 5.55 -4.21 15.95
CA GLY A 143 4.71 -3.23 15.24
C GLY A 143 5.10 -3.11 13.77
N ALA A 144 6.39 -2.90 13.51
CA ALA A 144 6.97 -2.93 12.17
C ALA A 144 8.33 -3.65 12.16
N ILE A 145 8.60 -4.42 11.11
CA ILE A 145 9.90 -5.08 10.93
C ILE A 145 10.36 -5.03 9.46
N ALA A 146 11.56 -4.50 9.25
CA ALA A 146 12.25 -4.47 7.97
C ALA A 146 13.42 -5.44 8.01
N LEU A 147 13.48 -6.36 7.05
CA LEU A 147 14.47 -7.43 6.96
C LEU A 147 15.09 -7.47 5.57
N ASP A 148 16.33 -7.93 5.47
CA ASP A 148 16.99 -8.24 4.20
C ASP A 148 16.87 -7.13 3.12
N GLY A 149 17.11 -5.86 3.48
CA GLY A 149 16.98 -4.74 2.54
C GLY A 149 15.56 -4.19 2.40
N GLY A 150 14.63 -4.58 3.27
CA GLY A 150 13.27 -4.04 3.30
C GLY A 150 13.22 -2.58 3.77
N ASP A 151 12.28 -1.81 3.23
CA ASP A 151 12.10 -0.39 3.57
C ASP A 151 10.66 -0.12 4.02
N ILE A 152 10.47 0.57 5.13
CA ILE A 152 9.14 0.85 5.68
C ILE A 152 9.02 2.33 6.01
N GLU A 153 7.98 2.98 5.48
CA GLU A 153 7.60 4.34 5.83
C GLU A 153 6.27 4.33 6.60
N ILE A 154 6.28 4.87 7.82
CA ILE A 154 5.08 4.98 8.66
C ILE A 154 4.92 6.44 9.05
N SER A 155 3.91 7.11 8.51
CA SER A 155 3.69 8.54 8.78
C SER A 155 3.20 8.82 10.21
N GLY A 156 2.49 7.87 10.81
CA GLY A 156 1.94 7.94 12.16
C GLY A 156 2.68 7.05 13.15
N ASN A 157 1.92 6.33 13.99
CA ASN A 157 2.46 5.65 15.16
C ASN A 157 2.76 4.17 14.91
N VAL A 158 3.73 3.66 15.67
CA VAL A 158 4.07 2.25 15.70
C VAL A 158 3.93 1.68 17.11
N GLN A 159 3.26 0.54 17.23
CA GLN A 159 3.11 -0.18 18.48
C GLN A 159 3.35 -1.67 18.27
N GLY A 160 4.22 -2.27 19.07
CA GLY A 160 4.30 -3.72 19.19
C GLY A 160 4.18 -4.18 20.64
N VAL A 161 3.89 -5.46 20.83
CA VAL A 161 3.89 -6.04 22.18
C VAL A 161 5.33 -6.18 22.69
N THR A 162 6.22 -6.71 21.85
CA THR A 162 7.61 -7.00 22.22
C THR A 162 8.57 -5.99 21.63
N VAL A 163 8.40 -5.61 20.37
CA VAL A 163 9.22 -4.56 19.75
C VAL A 163 8.32 -3.60 18.99
N GLY A 164 8.50 -2.30 19.15
CA GLY A 164 7.76 -1.32 18.35
C GLY A 164 8.19 -1.41 16.89
N ALA A 165 9.43 -1.03 16.59
CA ALA A 165 10.01 -1.09 15.26
C ALA A 165 11.40 -1.76 15.28
N SER A 166 11.70 -2.60 14.28
CA SER A 166 13.00 -3.26 14.14
C SER A 166 13.48 -3.32 12.70
N ALA A 167 14.65 -2.74 12.39
CA ALA A 167 15.32 -2.90 11.10
C ALA A 167 16.55 -3.81 11.26
N GLN A 168 16.65 -4.87 10.47
CA GLN A 168 17.76 -5.84 10.52
C GLN A 168 18.31 -6.09 9.13
N ASP A 169 19.63 -6.28 9.04
CA ASP A 169 20.41 -6.47 7.81
C ASP A 169 20.70 -5.19 7.02
N ALA A 170 21.74 -5.28 6.19
CA ALA A 170 22.22 -4.16 5.40
C ALA A 170 21.16 -3.74 4.36
N GLY A 171 20.86 -2.44 4.34
CA GLY A 171 19.85 -1.88 3.45
C GLY A 171 18.44 -1.85 4.04
N SER A 172 18.20 -2.48 5.19
CA SER A 172 16.88 -2.42 5.83
C SER A 172 16.67 -1.09 6.54
N SER A 173 15.55 -0.43 6.30
CA SER A 173 15.19 0.85 6.91
C SER A 173 13.75 0.92 7.39
N ILE A 174 13.55 1.66 8.48
CA ILE A 174 12.21 2.08 8.93
C ILE A 174 12.26 3.57 9.24
N TYR A 175 11.41 4.36 8.59
CA TYR A 175 11.13 5.75 8.93
C TYR A 175 9.77 5.85 9.63
N ILE A 176 9.71 6.62 10.72
CA ILE A 176 8.51 6.79 11.54
C ILE A 176 8.30 8.27 11.84
N GLY A 177 7.20 8.83 11.33
CA GLY A 177 6.81 10.22 11.53
C GLY A 177 6.10 10.48 12.88
N GLY A 178 5.54 9.45 13.50
CA GLY A 178 4.91 9.51 14.82
C GLY A 178 5.73 8.84 15.93
N GLY A 179 5.05 8.42 16.99
CA GLY A 179 5.68 7.80 18.16
C GLY A 179 5.87 6.28 18.01
N VAL A 180 6.87 5.74 18.71
CA VAL A 180 7.15 4.30 18.76
C VAL A 180 7.00 3.78 20.18
N THR A 181 6.18 2.75 20.36
CA THR A 181 5.95 2.12 21.66
C THR A 181 6.08 0.61 21.61
N ALA A 182 6.52 0.03 22.73
CA ALA A 182 6.45 -1.40 22.97
C ALA A 182 5.75 -1.67 24.31
N GLY A 183 4.89 -2.68 24.35
CA GLY A 183 4.14 -3.02 25.57
C GLY A 183 5.05 -3.50 26.71
N ALA A 184 6.01 -4.39 26.41
CA ALA A 184 6.91 -4.96 27.42
C ALA A 184 8.36 -5.16 26.94
N GLY A 185 8.76 -4.57 25.81
CA GLY A 185 10.12 -4.75 25.27
C GLY A 185 10.73 -3.49 24.68
N ILE A 186 11.28 -3.60 23.48
CA ILE A 186 12.14 -2.56 22.89
C ILE A 186 11.29 -1.62 22.05
N GLY A 187 11.35 -0.31 22.29
CA GLY A 187 10.64 0.67 21.44
C GLY A 187 11.11 0.58 19.98
N ALA A 188 12.35 0.96 19.72
CA ALA A 188 12.97 0.88 18.40
C ALA A 188 14.32 0.14 18.47
N ALA A 189 14.59 -0.73 17.50
CA ALA A 189 15.82 -1.51 17.40
C ALA A 189 16.39 -1.46 15.97
N ALA A 190 17.71 -1.36 15.86
CA ALA A 190 18.43 -1.52 14.62
C ALA A 190 19.56 -2.53 14.83
N ALA A 191 19.70 -3.51 13.94
CA ALA A 191 20.73 -4.54 13.99
C ALA A 191 21.33 -4.80 12.60
N ASP A 192 22.54 -5.36 12.55
CA ASP A 192 23.17 -5.84 11.31
C ASP A 192 23.23 -4.83 10.15
N GLN A 193 23.40 -3.54 10.49
CA GLN A 193 23.43 -2.37 9.59
C GLN A 193 22.05 -1.86 9.13
N GLY A 194 20.96 -2.35 9.72
CA GLY A 194 19.64 -1.75 9.60
C GLY A 194 19.58 -0.34 10.19
N THR A 195 18.60 0.45 9.77
CA THR A 195 18.40 1.83 10.23
C THR A 195 16.96 2.04 10.70
N VAL A 196 16.77 2.68 11.85
CA VAL A 196 15.46 3.16 12.29
C VAL A 196 15.56 4.65 12.58
N THR A 197 14.69 5.44 11.94
CA THR A 197 14.57 6.89 12.12
C THR A 197 13.19 7.18 12.72
N VAL A 198 13.17 7.95 13.81
CA VAL A 198 11.93 8.36 14.49
C VAL A 198 11.95 9.87 14.62
N ASP A 199 11.07 10.54 13.89
CA ASP A 199 10.94 11.99 13.86
C ASP A 199 9.74 12.50 14.69
N GLY A 200 8.86 11.60 15.14
CA GLY A 200 7.73 11.91 16.01
C GLY A 200 8.05 11.83 17.49
N GLY A 201 8.28 12.98 18.12
CA GLY A 201 8.48 13.15 19.57
C GLY A 201 8.17 14.55 20.05
#